data_AF-A0A9D5CFQ6-F1
#
_entry.id   AF-A0A9D5CFQ6-F1
#
_cell.length_a   1.000
_cell.length_b   1.000
_cell.length_c   1.000
_cell.angle_alpha   90.00
_cell.angle_beta   90.00
_cell.angle_gamma   90.00
#
_symmetry.space_group_name_H-M   'P 1'
#
loop_
_entity.id
_entity.type
_entity.pdbx_description
1 polymer ?
#
loop_
_entity_poly.entity_id
_entity_poly.type
_entity_poly.pdbx_seq_one_letter_code
_entity_poly.pdbx_strand_id
1 'polypeptide(L)'
;MHHLHLSLTSYPQDAMKESLYNSASLPTLTLNLTPTSDVKQQEEGEEMERGWSEIRLAVKELSLLKPEDHAKSSTMIFLGVSNLLLHVLDKVGPTMAVLRQDIHTNIERVEEFYLSEPSLYSSLEEVLKREGDEGITRKTDSCSRAVLWLTRSISFSVALLERLIKDSDSSLEQIVDEAYTTTLKPWHGWISSAAFKIAMKLIPEREEFMAMLAGQEQDNETLKRDIKSLVMLLQPLLDEIQALLRSFQLERIKST
;
A
#
# COMPACT_ATOMS: atom_id res chain seq x y z
N MET A 1 12.94 -18.53 -32.47
CA MET A 1 11.68 -17.76 -32.39
C MET A 1 11.73 -16.98 -31.09
N HIS A 2 11.74 -15.66 -31.20
CA HIS A 2 12.14 -14.72 -30.15
C HIS A 2 11.10 -14.57 -29.04
N HIS A 3 11.57 -14.58 -27.79
CA HIS A 3 10.83 -14.18 -26.60
C HIS A 3 10.67 -12.65 -26.58
N LEU A 4 9.44 -12.17 -26.44
CA LEU A 4 9.12 -10.76 -26.18
C LEU A 4 9.20 -10.52 -24.68
N HIS A 5 10.14 -9.66 -24.30
CA HIS A 5 10.34 -9.11 -22.98
C HIS A 5 9.56 -7.78 -22.90
N LEU A 6 8.43 -7.76 -22.20
CA LEU A 6 7.71 -6.52 -21.93
C LEU A 6 8.33 -5.84 -20.71
N SER A 7 9.05 -4.75 -20.97
CA SER A 7 9.54 -3.83 -19.96
C SER A 7 8.43 -2.83 -19.63
N LEU A 8 7.93 -2.84 -18.39
CA LEU A 8 7.06 -1.79 -17.87
C LEU A 8 7.95 -0.65 -17.36
N THR A 9 8.31 0.26 -18.26
CA THR A 9 8.80 1.59 -17.88
C THR A 9 7.73 2.61 -18.25
N SER A 10 7.29 3.38 -17.25
CA SER A 10 6.71 4.71 -17.37
C SER A 10 5.45 4.85 -18.24
N TYR A 11 4.29 4.93 -17.60
CA TYR A 11 3.11 5.57 -18.17
C TYR A 11 3.26 7.09 -17.98
N PRO A 12 3.41 7.91 -19.02
CA PRO A 12 3.48 9.36 -18.84
C PRO A 12 2.07 9.92 -18.69
N GLN A 13 1.81 10.60 -17.56
CA GLN A 13 0.61 11.41 -17.34
C GLN A 13 0.49 12.63 -18.28
N ASP A 14 1.41 12.80 -19.24
CA ASP A 14 1.50 13.99 -20.10
C ASP A 14 0.68 13.90 -21.40
N ALA A 15 0.19 12.71 -21.79
CA ALA A 15 -0.51 12.52 -23.06
C ALA A 15 -1.90 13.18 -23.13
N MET A 16 -2.50 13.57 -21.99
CA MET A 16 -3.77 14.32 -21.97
C MET A 16 -3.59 15.84 -22.02
N LYS A 17 -2.38 16.37 -21.71
CA LYS A 17 -2.13 17.82 -21.71
C LYS A 17 -1.75 18.35 -23.10
N GLU A 18 -1.11 17.54 -23.95
CA GLU A 18 -0.67 17.98 -25.29
C GLU A 18 -1.83 18.16 -26.30
N SER A 19 -2.95 17.47 -26.12
CA SER A 19 -4.10 17.58 -27.03
C SER A 19 -4.89 18.90 -26.90
N LEU A 20 -4.70 19.65 -25.81
CA LEU A 20 -5.43 20.91 -25.56
C LEU A 20 -4.57 22.16 -25.83
N TYR A 21 -3.27 21.99 -26.14
CA TYR A 21 -2.32 23.10 -26.30
C TYR A 21 -2.06 23.53 -27.76
N ASN A 22 -2.55 22.77 -28.76
CA ASN A 22 -2.20 22.97 -30.18
C ASN A 22 -3.28 23.65 -31.04
N SER A 23 -4.01 24.63 -30.50
CA SER A 23 -4.80 25.54 -31.34
C SER A 23 -4.97 26.92 -30.72
N ALA A 24 -4.01 27.82 -30.97
CA ALA A 24 -4.19 29.25 -31.28
C ALA A 24 -2.90 30.02 -30.99
N SER A 25 -2.12 30.33 -32.02
CA SER A 25 -1.13 31.40 -31.93
C SER A 25 -1.86 32.74 -31.89
N LEU A 26 -1.75 33.46 -30.78
CA LEU A 26 -2.06 34.89 -30.66
C LEU A 26 -0.86 35.62 -30.03
N PRO A 27 -0.62 36.89 -30.41
CA PRO A 27 0.63 37.58 -30.13
C PRO A 27 0.83 37.86 -28.63
N THR A 28 2.06 37.67 -28.19
CA THR A 28 2.53 37.83 -26.81
C THR A 28 2.28 39.24 -26.28
N LEU A 29 1.36 39.38 -25.33
CA LEU A 29 1.33 40.47 -24.36
C LEU A 29 1.92 39.93 -23.06
N THR A 30 3.11 40.39 -22.68
CA THR A 30 3.70 40.15 -21.37
C THR A 30 2.89 40.89 -20.30
N LEU A 31 1.84 40.24 -19.81
CA LEU A 31 1.21 40.59 -18.54
C LEU A 31 2.05 39.97 -17.42
N ASN A 32 2.73 40.82 -16.65
CA ASN A 32 3.28 40.44 -15.34
C ASN A 32 2.10 40.17 -14.40
N LEU A 33 1.53 38.97 -14.47
CA LEU A 33 0.58 38.47 -13.49
C LEU A 33 1.38 37.97 -12.31
N THR A 34 1.30 38.68 -11.18
CA THR A 34 1.62 38.10 -9.88
C THR A 34 0.73 36.87 -9.68
N PRO A 35 1.27 35.71 -9.25
CA PRO A 35 0.44 34.54 -8.98
C PRO A 35 -0.68 34.90 -8.02
N THR A 36 -1.91 34.51 -8.35
CA THR A 36 -3.06 34.68 -7.46
C THR A 36 -2.83 33.90 -6.17
N SER A 37 -3.47 34.34 -5.06
CA SER A 37 -3.31 33.71 -3.74
C SER A 37 -3.57 32.21 -3.75
N ASP A 38 -4.48 31.74 -4.60
CA ASP A 38 -4.85 30.33 -4.71
C ASP A 38 -3.74 29.49 -5.37
N VAL A 39 -3.07 30.02 -6.39
CA VAL A 39 -1.93 29.34 -7.05
C VAL A 39 -0.74 29.28 -6.09
N LYS A 40 -0.50 30.35 -5.32
CA LYS A 40 0.52 30.36 -4.28
C LYS A 40 0.26 29.37 -3.14
N GLN A 41 -1.00 29.27 -2.67
CA GLN A 41 -1.36 28.31 -1.61
C GLN A 41 -1.28 26.86 -2.08
N GLN A 42 -1.58 26.60 -3.35
CA GLN A 42 -1.48 25.28 -3.95
C GLN A 42 -0.01 24.89 -4.19
N GLU A 43 0.82 25.82 -4.69
CA GLU A 43 2.28 25.62 -4.83
C GLU A 43 2.97 25.47 -3.45
N GLU A 44 2.58 26.25 -2.43
CA GLU A 44 3.10 26.14 -1.06
C GLU A 44 2.68 24.82 -0.38
N GLY A 45 1.47 24.32 -0.68
CA GLY A 45 0.99 23.02 -0.20
C GLY A 45 1.73 21.84 -0.85
N GLU A 46 1.94 21.90 -2.17
CA GLU A 46 2.69 20.90 -2.93
C GLU A 46 4.20 20.91 -2.61
N GLU A 47 4.76 22.07 -2.26
CA GLU A 47 6.15 22.20 -1.82
C GLU A 47 6.35 21.72 -0.37
N MET A 48 5.36 21.92 0.51
CA MET A 48 5.36 21.39 1.88
C MET A 48 5.28 19.85 1.93
N GLU A 49 4.60 19.22 0.98
CA GLU A 49 4.46 17.76 0.88
C GLU A 49 5.69 17.06 0.32
N ARG A 50 6.54 17.76 -0.45
CA ARG A 50 7.69 17.20 -1.16
C ARG A 50 8.75 16.58 -0.24
N GLY A 51 8.72 16.91 1.07
CA GLY A 51 9.59 16.34 2.11
C GLY A 51 8.92 15.31 3.03
N TRP A 52 7.63 15.04 2.87
CA TRP A 52 6.91 14.14 3.79
C TRP A 52 7.27 12.67 3.57
N SER A 53 7.19 11.88 4.63
CA SER A 53 7.26 10.42 4.51
C SER A 53 6.01 9.89 3.82
N GLU A 54 6.15 8.75 3.14
CA GLU A 54 5.02 7.93 2.65
C GLU A 54 3.99 7.65 3.75
N ILE A 55 4.46 7.45 4.98
CA ILE A 55 3.59 7.24 6.15
C ILE A 55 2.77 8.49 6.43
N ARG A 56 3.37 9.67 6.43
CA ARG A 56 2.63 10.92 6.66
C ARG A 56 1.64 11.21 5.53
N LEU A 57 2.04 10.99 4.27
CA LEU A 57 1.15 11.15 3.12
C LEU A 57 -0.06 10.21 3.26
N ALA A 58 0.17 8.93 3.58
CA ALA A 58 -0.90 7.97 3.84
C ALA A 58 -1.81 8.39 5.01
N VAL A 59 -1.23 8.90 6.11
CA VAL A 59 -2.01 9.45 7.24
C VAL A 59 -2.88 10.61 6.78
N LYS A 60 -2.34 11.55 5.99
CA LYS A 60 -3.11 12.67 5.46
C LYS A 60 -4.26 12.16 4.60
N GLU A 61 -3.99 11.33 3.61
CA GLU A 61 -5.02 10.79 2.69
C GLU A 61 -6.11 10.03 3.44
N LEU A 62 -5.73 9.11 4.33
CA LEU A 62 -6.67 8.33 5.11
C LEU A 62 -7.48 9.20 6.08
N SER A 63 -6.91 10.27 6.64
CA SER A 63 -7.63 11.17 7.55
C SER A 63 -8.68 12.05 6.87
N LEU A 64 -8.61 12.20 5.54
CA LEU A 64 -9.61 12.94 4.74
C LEU A 64 -10.85 12.10 4.44
N LEU A 65 -10.80 10.79 4.68
CA LEU A 65 -11.93 9.89 4.51
C LEU A 65 -12.97 10.15 5.59
N LYS A 66 -14.24 10.08 5.22
CA LYS A 66 -15.31 10.25 6.21
C LYS A 66 -15.46 8.96 7.03
N PRO A 67 -15.97 9.00 8.27
CA PRO A 67 -16.23 7.81 9.07
C PRO A 67 -17.06 6.74 8.33
N GLU A 68 -18.03 7.17 7.52
CA GLU A 68 -18.84 6.30 6.67
C GLU A 68 -18.08 5.66 5.48
N ASP A 69 -16.94 6.22 5.10
CA ASP A 69 -16.04 5.68 4.06
C ASP A 69 -14.98 4.74 4.67
N HIS A 70 -14.61 4.95 5.94
CA HIS A 70 -13.76 4.02 6.71
C HIS A 70 -14.46 2.70 7.05
N ALA A 71 -15.80 2.73 7.16
CA ALA A 71 -16.64 1.59 7.54
C ALA A 71 -17.25 0.86 6.33
N LYS A 72 -16.74 1.13 5.13
CA LYS A 72 -17.05 0.38 3.92
C LYS A 72 -15.71 -0.14 3.43
N SER A 73 -15.59 -1.46 3.32
CA SER A 73 -14.45 -2.21 2.77
C SER A 73 -14.13 -1.79 1.32
N SER A 74 -13.71 -0.53 1.14
CA SER A 74 -13.56 0.16 -0.14
C SER A 74 -12.35 -0.42 -0.87
N THR A 75 -12.58 -0.86 -2.10
CA THR A 75 -11.54 -1.47 -2.93
C THR A 75 -10.41 -0.46 -3.22
N MET A 76 -10.76 0.80 -3.46
CA MET A 76 -9.79 1.87 -3.72
C MET A 76 -8.93 2.18 -2.48
N ILE A 77 -9.55 2.29 -1.29
CA ILE A 77 -8.80 2.50 -0.04
C ILE A 77 -7.88 1.31 0.21
N PHE A 78 -8.38 0.09 0.03
CA PHE A 78 -7.58 -1.12 0.19
C PHE A 78 -6.39 -1.19 -0.77
N LEU A 79 -6.58 -0.82 -2.05
CA LEU A 79 -5.51 -0.71 -3.03
C LEU A 79 -4.49 0.37 -2.66
N GLY A 80 -4.94 1.54 -2.20
CA GLY A 80 -4.06 2.61 -1.73
C GLY A 80 -3.17 2.17 -0.57
N VAL A 81 -3.76 1.55 0.46
CA VAL A 81 -3.02 1.00 1.60
C VAL A 81 -2.09 -0.15 1.17
N SER A 82 -2.50 -0.97 0.21
CA SER A 82 -1.65 -2.04 -0.32
C SER A 82 -0.44 -1.50 -1.07
N ASN A 83 -0.62 -0.42 -1.85
CA ASN A 83 0.48 0.25 -2.57
C ASN A 83 1.49 0.91 -1.62
N LEU A 84 1.07 1.39 -0.44
CA LEU A 84 2.00 1.86 0.59
C LEU A 84 3.04 0.79 0.96
N LEU A 85 2.67 -0.50 0.94
CA LEU A 85 3.62 -1.59 1.17
C LEU A 85 4.70 -1.62 0.09
N LEU A 86 4.34 -1.42 -1.19
CA LEU A 86 5.31 -1.39 -2.28
C LEU A 86 6.29 -0.22 -2.11
N HIS A 87 5.80 0.97 -1.77
CA HIS A 87 6.66 2.13 -1.55
C HIS A 87 7.68 1.89 -0.42
N VAL A 88 7.26 1.26 0.67
CA VAL A 88 8.18 0.89 1.76
C VAL A 88 9.19 -0.16 1.29
N LEU A 89 8.76 -1.20 0.57
CA LEU A 89 9.66 -2.24 0.05
C LEU A 89 10.66 -1.69 -0.99
N ASP A 90 10.24 -0.70 -1.78
CA ASP A 90 11.11 0.00 -2.73
C ASP A 90 12.23 0.77 -2.03
N LYS A 91 11.97 1.33 -0.85
CA LYS A 91 13.00 1.98 -0.02
C LYS A 91 13.96 0.99 0.64
N VAL A 92 13.49 -0.20 1.02
CA VAL A 92 14.36 -1.28 1.54
C VAL A 92 15.29 -1.78 0.43
N GLY A 93 14.78 -1.84 -0.81
CA GLY A 93 15.56 -2.12 -2.00
C GLY A 93 15.55 -3.59 -2.44
N PRO A 94 16.53 -4.02 -3.25
CA PRO A 94 16.43 -5.26 -4.04
C PRO A 94 16.42 -6.55 -3.21
N THR A 95 16.82 -6.50 -1.93
CA THR A 95 16.76 -7.65 -1.02
C THR A 95 15.33 -8.16 -0.81
N MET A 96 14.34 -7.29 -0.99
CA MET A 96 12.92 -7.63 -0.85
C MET A 96 12.20 -7.85 -2.18
N ALA A 97 12.91 -7.97 -3.31
CA ALA A 97 12.31 -8.03 -4.64
C ALA A 97 11.28 -9.18 -4.81
N VAL A 98 11.52 -10.33 -4.19
CA VAL A 98 10.58 -11.46 -4.23
C VAL A 98 9.29 -11.15 -3.49
N LEU A 99 9.38 -10.59 -2.28
CA LEU A 99 8.20 -10.18 -1.51
C LEU A 99 7.46 -9.05 -2.23
N ARG A 100 8.19 -8.06 -2.73
CA ARG A 100 7.64 -6.96 -3.52
C ARG A 100 6.85 -7.46 -4.72
N GLN A 101 7.38 -8.43 -5.47
CA GLN A 101 6.69 -9.01 -6.62
C GLN A 101 5.40 -9.75 -6.22
N ASP A 102 5.40 -10.48 -5.10
CA ASP A 102 4.20 -11.14 -4.59
C ASP A 102 3.10 -10.13 -4.23
N ILE A 103 3.45 -9.07 -3.49
CA ILE A 103 2.53 -7.97 -3.15
C ILE A 103 1.99 -7.30 -4.42
N HIS A 104 2.88 -6.97 -5.36
CA HIS A 104 2.50 -6.33 -6.63
C HIS A 104 1.50 -7.18 -7.42
N THR A 105 1.78 -8.47 -7.58
CA THR A 105 0.92 -9.39 -8.32
C THR A 105 -0.47 -9.51 -7.68
N ASN A 106 -0.55 -9.44 -6.35
CA ASN A 106 -1.82 -9.42 -5.65
C ASN A 106 -2.57 -8.08 -5.84
N ILE A 107 -1.86 -6.95 -5.83
CA ILE A 107 -2.44 -5.62 -6.12
C ILE A 107 -3.01 -5.59 -7.53
N GLU A 108 -2.21 -5.96 -8.54
CA GLU A 108 -2.63 -6.01 -9.94
C GLU A 108 -3.91 -6.84 -10.11
N ARG A 109 -3.99 -7.99 -9.44
CA ARG A 109 -5.18 -8.84 -9.51
C ARG A 109 -6.43 -8.16 -8.96
N VAL A 110 -6.32 -7.44 -7.84
CA VAL A 110 -7.45 -6.70 -7.25
C VAL A 110 -7.81 -5.48 -8.10
N GLU A 111 -6.80 -4.80 -8.66
CA GLU A 111 -6.96 -3.64 -9.53
C GLU A 111 -7.64 -4.01 -10.86
N GLU A 112 -7.19 -5.07 -11.53
CA GLU A 112 -7.82 -5.59 -12.76
C GLU A 112 -9.29 -5.96 -12.51
N PHE A 113 -9.58 -6.56 -11.36
CA PHE A 113 -10.94 -6.90 -10.96
C PHE A 113 -11.78 -5.63 -10.78
N TYR A 114 -11.27 -4.64 -10.04
CA TYR A 114 -11.92 -3.35 -9.84
C TYR A 114 -12.22 -2.67 -11.19
N LEU A 115 -11.22 -2.59 -12.07
CA LEU A 115 -11.31 -1.93 -13.37
C LEU A 115 -12.30 -2.61 -14.33
N SER A 116 -12.64 -3.89 -14.11
CA SER A 116 -13.63 -4.58 -14.92
C SER A 116 -15.05 -4.00 -14.80
N GLU A 117 -15.43 -3.50 -13.62
CA GLU A 117 -16.68 -2.77 -13.40
C GLU A 117 -16.60 -1.88 -12.14
N PRO A 118 -15.97 -0.69 -12.24
CA PRO A 118 -15.61 0.12 -11.06
C PRO A 118 -16.78 0.52 -10.16
N SER A 119 -17.97 0.72 -10.73
CA SER A 119 -19.17 1.05 -9.96
C SER A 119 -19.70 -0.11 -9.13
N LEU A 120 -19.53 -1.35 -9.62
CA LEU A 120 -19.98 -2.55 -8.92
C LEU A 120 -18.94 -3.01 -7.91
N TYR A 121 -17.65 -2.94 -8.26
CA TYR A 121 -16.55 -3.44 -7.45
C TYR A 121 -15.90 -2.38 -6.58
N SER A 122 -16.60 -1.28 -6.29
CA SER A 122 -16.14 -0.24 -5.35
C SER A 122 -15.98 -0.75 -3.92
N SER A 123 -16.64 -1.87 -3.57
CA SER A 123 -16.50 -2.57 -2.29
C SER A 123 -15.90 -3.97 -2.50
N LEU A 124 -14.97 -4.35 -1.61
CA LEU A 124 -14.41 -5.69 -1.54
C LEU A 124 -15.50 -6.75 -1.28
N GLU A 125 -16.63 -6.39 -0.68
CA GLU A 125 -17.75 -7.31 -0.50
C GLU A 125 -18.29 -7.82 -1.84
N GLU A 126 -18.52 -6.92 -2.80
CA GLU A 126 -19.01 -7.30 -4.13
C GLU A 126 -17.93 -8.05 -4.93
N VAL A 127 -16.64 -7.75 -4.71
CA VAL A 127 -15.53 -8.52 -5.26
C VAL A 127 -15.57 -9.97 -4.77
N LEU A 128 -15.63 -10.17 -3.46
CA LEU A 128 -15.64 -11.51 -2.85
C LEU A 128 -16.93 -12.28 -3.17
N LYS A 129 -18.06 -11.58 -3.23
CA LYS A 129 -19.37 -12.14 -3.59
C LYS A 129 -19.39 -12.67 -5.01
N ARG A 130 -18.88 -11.92 -5.98
CA ARG A 130 -18.78 -12.39 -7.38
C ARG A 130 -18.03 -13.72 -7.47
N GLU A 131 -16.84 -13.80 -6.90
CA GLU A 131 -16.07 -15.05 -6.94
C GLU A 131 -16.69 -16.18 -6.10
N GLY A 132 -17.41 -15.80 -5.04
CA GLY A 132 -18.22 -16.70 -4.22
C GLY A 132 -19.30 -17.38 -5.04
N ASP A 133 -20.08 -16.60 -5.78
CA ASP A 133 -21.16 -17.06 -6.65
C ASP A 133 -20.65 -17.95 -7.80
N GLU A 134 -19.46 -17.66 -8.32
CA GLU A 134 -18.78 -18.47 -9.33
C GLU A 134 -18.09 -19.73 -8.76
N GLY A 135 -17.97 -19.84 -7.44
CA GLY A 135 -17.30 -20.95 -6.76
C GLY A 135 -15.78 -21.00 -6.98
N ILE A 136 -15.14 -19.86 -7.30
CA ILE A 136 -13.72 -19.79 -7.66
C ILE A 136 -12.81 -19.18 -6.58
N THR A 137 -13.37 -18.74 -5.44
CA THR A 137 -12.65 -18.03 -4.37
C THR A 137 -11.36 -18.72 -3.88
N ARG A 138 -11.27 -20.06 -4.00
CA ARG A 138 -10.12 -20.85 -3.54
C ARG A 138 -9.09 -21.17 -4.63
N LYS A 139 -9.36 -20.87 -5.90
CA LYS A 139 -8.38 -21.06 -7.00
C LYS A 139 -7.14 -20.23 -6.73
N THR A 140 -5.96 -20.73 -7.07
CA THR A 140 -4.67 -20.11 -6.71
C THR A 140 -4.51 -18.66 -7.16
N ASP A 141 -5.16 -18.30 -8.26
CA ASP A 141 -5.17 -17.02 -8.95
C ASP A 141 -6.46 -16.21 -8.73
N SER A 142 -7.25 -16.55 -7.70
CA SER A 142 -8.47 -15.80 -7.38
C SER A 142 -8.17 -14.44 -6.75
N CYS A 143 -9.03 -13.46 -7.02
CA CYS A 143 -8.97 -12.14 -6.40
C CYS A 143 -9.23 -12.23 -4.89
N SER A 144 -10.10 -13.15 -4.45
CA SER A 144 -10.36 -13.43 -3.04
C SER A 144 -9.09 -13.80 -2.28
N ARG A 145 -8.19 -14.58 -2.90
CA ARG A 145 -6.89 -14.89 -2.30
C ARG A 145 -5.95 -13.70 -2.31
N ALA A 146 -5.97 -12.88 -3.36
CA ALA A 146 -5.17 -11.66 -3.39
C ALA A 146 -5.58 -10.71 -2.26
N VAL A 147 -6.89 -10.48 -2.07
CA VAL A 147 -7.43 -9.70 -0.94
C VAL A 147 -6.99 -10.30 0.40
N LEU A 148 -7.08 -11.63 0.56
CA LEU A 148 -6.64 -12.31 1.79
C LEU A 148 -5.15 -12.09 2.08
N TRP A 149 -4.28 -12.30 1.09
CA TRP A 149 -2.84 -12.20 1.29
C TRP A 149 -2.39 -10.76 1.51
N LEU A 150 -2.95 -9.79 0.79
CA LEU A 150 -2.71 -8.37 1.04
C LEU A 150 -3.19 -7.97 2.45
N THR A 151 -4.38 -8.41 2.87
CA THR A 151 -4.88 -8.14 4.24
C THR A 151 -3.93 -8.67 5.31
N ARG A 152 -3.37 -9.87 5.13
CA ARG A 152 -2.38 -10.45 6.04
C ARG A 152 -1.06 -9.69 6.03
N SER A 153 -0.59 -9.23 4.86
CA SER A 153 0.62 -8.42 4.73
C SER A 153 0.45 -7.05 5.41
N ILE A 154 -0.69 -6.39 5.24
CA ILE A 154 -1.01 -5.13 5.94
C ILE A 154 -1.07 -5.40 7.46
N SER A 155 -1.70 -6.49 7.90
CA SER A 155 -1.75 -6.87 9.32
C SER A 155 -0.36 -7.10 9.92
N PHE A 156 0.54 -7.77 9.18
CA PHE A 156 1.94 -7.93 9.55
C PHE A 156 2.66 -6.58 9.66
N SER A 157 2.49 -5.70 8.68
CA SER A 157 3.11 -4.36 8.69
C SER A 157 2.61 -3.50 9.85
N VAL A 158 1.31 -3.54 10.16
CA VAL A 158 0.74 -2.85 11.34
C VAL A 158 1.39 -3.38 12.62
N ALA A 159 1.43 -4.71 12.80
CA ALA A 159 2.05 -5.31 14.00
C ALA A 159 3.56 -4.98 14.13
N LEU A 160 4.29 -4.94 13.01
CA LEU A 160 5.69 -4.54 12.96
C LEU A 160 5.84 -3.08 13.39
N LEU A 161 5.08 -2.17 12.78
CA LEU A 161 5.14 -0.73 13.03
C LEU A 161 4.75 -0.37 14.48
N GLU A 162 3.72 -1.01 15.02
CA GLU A 162 3.34 -0.85 16.43
C GLU A 162 4.46 -1.24 17.38
N ARG A 163 5.11 -2.39 17.13
CA ARG A 163 6.25 -2.87 17.94
C ARG A 163 7.44 -1.95 17.80
N LEU A 164 7.74 -1.51 16.58
CA LEU A 164 8.83 -0.60 16.27
C LEU A 164 8.76 0.69 17.10
N ILE A 165 7.57 1.25 17.32
CA ILE A 165 7.44 2.49 18.11
C ILE A 165 7.26 2.26 19.61
N LYS A 166 6.91 1.04 20.03
CA LYS A 166 6.64 0.68 21.44
C LYS A 166 7.89 0.21 22.18
N ASP A 167 8.73 -0.56 21.52
CA ASP A 167 9.93 -1.15 22.10
C ASP A 167 11.17 -0.49 21.50
N SER A 168 11.86 0.34 22.28
CA SER A 168 13.08 1.03 21.84
C SER A 168 14.34 0.16 21.91
N ASP A 169 14.29 -0.93 22.66
CA ASP A 169 15.49 -1.69 23.06
C ASP A 169 15.67 -2.94 22.20
N SER A 170 14.58 -3.46 21.61
CA SER A 170 14.63 -4.59 20.69
C SER A 170 15.24 -4.24 19.33
N SER A 171 16.00 -5.20 18.78
CA SER A 171 16.50 -5.13 17.40
C SER A 171 15.34 -5.24 16.40
N LEU A 172 15.58 -4.79 15.16
CA LEU A 172 14.59 -4.93 14.10
C LEU A 172 14.28 -6.41 13.80
N GLU A 173 15.28 -7.28 13.86
CA GLU A 173 15.07 -8.72 13.69
C GLU A 173 14.08 -9.28 14.74
N GLN A 174 14.23 -8.92 16.02
CA GLN A 174 13.31 -9.36 17.08
C GLN A 174 11.89 -8.88 16.81
N ILE A 175 11.74 -7.60 16.45
CA ILE A 175 10.45 -7.00 16.12
C ILE A 175 9.77 -7.71 14.94
N VAL A 176 10.54 -7.98 13.87
CA VAL A 176 10.04 -8.64 12.66
C VAL A 176 9.65 -10.09 12.94
N ASP A 177 10.44 -10.84 13.71
CA ASP A 177 10.11 -12.24 14.05
C ASP A 177 8.83 -12.33 14.92
N GLU A 178 8.65 -11.40 15.86
CA GLU A 178 7.43 -11.34 16.68
C GLU A 178 6.19 -10.96 15.86
N ALA A 179 6.30 -9.94 15.00
CA ALA A 179 5.22 -9.56 14.09
C ALA A 179 4.87 -10.72 13.16
N TYR A 180 5.87 -11.40 12.58
CA TYR A 180 5.68 -12.57 11.73
C TYR A 180 4.98 -13.72 12.46
N THR A 181 5.47 -14.03 13.67
CA THR A 181 4.97 -15.14 14.48
C THR A 181 3.49 -14.97 14.84
N THR A 182 3.06 -13.74 15.08
CA THR A 182 1.68 -13.43 15.47
C THR A 182 0.73 -13.26 14.29
N THR A 183 1.22 -12.98 13.08
CA THR A 183 0.39 -12.64 11.92
C THR A 183 0.47 -13.67 10.79
N LEU A 184 1.62 -13.82 10.14
CA LEU A 184 1.79 -14.62 8.91
C LEU A 184 2.10 -16.10 9.19
N LYS A 185 2.90 -16.38 10.22
CA LYS A 185 3.39 -17.74 10.55
C LYS A 185 2.29 -18.81 10.66
N PRO A 186 1.10 -18.54 11.24
CA PRO A 186 0.03 -19.56 11.30
C PRO A 186 -0.48 -20.00 9.92
N TRP A 187 -0.32 -19.14 8.91
CA TRP A 187 -0.85 -19.29 7.55
C TRP A 187 0.22 -19.66 6.52
N HIS A 188 1.50 -19.44 6.86
CA HIS A 188 2.61 -19.83 6.02
C HIS A 188 2.86 -21.33 6.09
N GLY A 189 2.86 -21.97 4.92
CA GLY A 189 3.36 -23.33 4.75
C GLY A 189 4.88 -23.41 4.94
N TRP A 190 5.45 -24.59 4.70
CA TRP A 190 6.87 -24.85 4.98
C TRP A 190 7.78 -24.08 4.02
N ILE A 191 7.35 -23.87 2.77
CA ILE A 191 8.11 -23.11 1.76
C ILE A 191 8.17 -21.65 2.16
N SER A 192 7.01 -21.06 2.45
CA SER A 192 6.90 -19.65 2.85
C SER A 192 7.65 -19.38 4.16
N SER A 193 7.58 -20.33 5.11
CA SER A 193 8.34 -20.24 6.36
C SER A 193 9.86 -20.35 6.16
N ALA A 194 10.32 -21.16 5.20
CA ALA A 194 11.74 -21.25 4.86
C ALA A 194 12.23 -19.95 4.19
N ALA A 195 11.43 -19.39 3.28
CA ALA A 195 11.73 -18.11 2.64
C ALA A 195 11.86 -16.98 3.67
N PHE A 196 10.95 -16.92 4.65
CA PHE A 196 11.03 -15.94 5.75
C PHE A 196 12.37 -16.02 6.50
N LYS A 197 12.84 -17.24 6.86
CA LYS A 197 14.14 -17.42 7.54
C LYS A 197 15.33 -16.91 6.73
N ILE A 198 15.23 -16.92 5.40
CA ILE A 198 16.27 -16.36 4.52
C ILE A 198 16.14 -14.83 4.51
N ALA A 199 14.92 -14.30 4.37
CA ALA A 199 14.64 -12.87 4.39
C ALA A 199 15.11 -12.19 5.68
N MET A 200 14.98 -12.86 6.83
CA MET A 200 15.47 -12.38 8.12
C MET A 200 16.96 -11.98 8.10
N LYS A 201 17.78 -12.66 7.29
CA LYS A 201 19.23 -12.36 7.18
C LYS A 201 19.54 -11.12 6.34
N LEU A 202 18.52 -10.53 5.73
CA LEU A 202 18.62 -9.39 4.82
C LEU A 202 17.94 -8.13 5.39
N ILE A 203 17.47 -8.21 6.64
CA ILE A 203 16.84 -7.08 7.33
C ILE A 203 17.96 -6.10 7.73
N PRO A 204 17.79 -4.80 7.47
CA PRO A 204 18.78 -3.78 7.84
C PRO A 204 18.82 -3.56 9.36
N GLU A 205 19.75 -2.72 9.81
CA GLU A 205 19.74 -2.27 11.20
C GLU A 205 18.51 -1.41 11.49
N ARG A 206 18.09 -1.37 12.75
CA ARG A 206 16.87 -0.67 13.18
C ARG A 206 16.89 0.81 12.82
N GLU A 207 18.00 1.48 13.06
CA GLU A 207 18.19 2.90 12.80
C GLU A 207 18.11 3.19 11.29
N GLU A 208 18.68 2.31 10.47
CA GLU A 208 18.61 2.42 9.01
C GLU A 208 17.17 2.26 8.52
N PHE A 209 16.43 1.29 9.05
CA PHE A 209 15.02 1.10 8.72
C PHE A 209 14.17 2.30 9.12
N MET A 210 14.38 2.83 10.33
CA MET A 210 13.69 4.05 10.79
C MET A 210 14.00 5.24 9.87
N ALA A 211 15.25 5.39 9.44
CA ALA A 211 15.65 6.44 8.50
C ALA A 211 14.99 6.26 7.10
N MET A 212 14.81 5.02 6.63
CA MET A 212 14.07 4.74 5.38
C MET A 212 12.60 5.14 5.48
N LEU A 213 11.97 4.96 6.64
CA LEU A 213 10.57 5.33 6.85
C LEU A 213 10.37 6.84 7.03
N ALA A 214 11.38 7.56 7.52
CA ALA A 214 11.33 8.99 7.72
C ALA A 214 11.27 9.77 6.39
N GLY A 215 10.59 10.92 6.42
CA GLY A 215 10.64 11.92 5.36
C GLY A 215 11.95 12.72 5.42
N GLN A 216 12.17 13.59 4.43
CA GLN A 216 13.30 14.51 4.48
C GLN A 216 13.16 15.42 5.71
N GLU A 217 14.23 15.51 6.51
CA GLU A 217 14.31 16.35 7.72
C GLU A 217 13.30 15.98 8.84
N GLN A 218 12.67 14.81 8.78
CA GLN A 218 11.74 14.33 9.81
C GLN A 218 12.49 13.71 11.01
N ASP A 219 12.21 14.21 12.22
CA ASP A 219 12.73 13.59 13.45
C ASP A 219 12.00 12.27 13.82
N ASN A 220 12.67 11.45 14.63
CA ASN A 220 12.15 10.15 15.07
C ASN A 220 10.84 10.25 15.86
N GLU A 221 10.64 11.32 16.64
CA GLU A 221 9.42 11.48 17.44
C GLU A 221 8.21 11.79 16.56
N THR A 222 8.43 12.50 15.46
CA THR A 222 7.41 12.80 14.48
C THR A 222 7.11 11.59 13.63
N LEU A 223 8.12 10.81 13.25
CA LEU A 223 7.89 9.50 12.60
C LEU A 223 7.06 8.57 13.49
N LYS A 224 7.38 8.46 14.78
CA LYS A 224 6.59 7.65 15.74
C LYS A 224 5.14 8.13 15.83
N ARG A 225 4.91 9.45 15.84
CA ARG A 225 3.55 10.02 15.81
C ARG A 225 2.80 9.66 14.54
N ASP A 226 3.44 9.78 13.38
CA ASP A 226 2.82 9.43 12.09
C ASP A 226 2.51 7.93 12.02
N ILE A 227 3.43 7.07 12.46
CA ILE A 227 3.19 5.62 12.56
C ILE A 227 1.99 5.33 13.46
N LYS A 228 1.93 5.93 14.64
CA LYS A 228 0.81 5.73 15.57
C LYS A 228 -0.52 6.14 14.94
N SER A 229 -0.56 7.27 14.25
CA SER A 229 -1.75 7.73 13.53
C SER A 229 -2.15 6.76 12.41
N LEU A 230 -1.18 6.28 11.62
CA LEU A 230 -1.43 5.32 10.55
C LEU A 230 -2.05 4.04 11.10
N VAL A 231 -1.46 3.46 12.15
CA VAL A 231 -1.99 2.26 12.82
C VAL A 231 -3.43 2.48 13.28
N MET A 232 -3.72 3.62 13.93
CA MET A 232 -5.07 3.93 14.40
C MET A 232 -6.09 4.05 13.25
N LEU A 233 -5.68 4.55 12.09
CA LEU A 233 -6.53 4.67 10.90
C LEU A 233 -6.72 3.33 10.19
N LEU A 234 -5.71 2.47 10.18
CA LEU A 234 -5.75 1.17 9.51
C LEU A 234 -6.50 0.09 10.31
N GLN A 235 -6.50 0.16 11.63
CA GLN A 235 -7.09 -0.90 12.47
C GLN A 235 -8.59 -1.14 12.18
N PRO A 236 -9.47 -0.12 12.11
CA PRO A 236 -10.88 -0.35 11.81
C PRO A 236 -11.11 -0.95 10.42
N LEU A 237 -10.35 -0.48 9.42
CA LEU A 237 -10.40 -1.00 8.05
C LEU A 237 -9.99 -2.48 8.02
N LEU A 238 -8.91 -2.85 8.71
CA LEU A 238 -8.46 -4.23 8.81
C LEU A 238 -9.49 -5.12 9.51
N ASP A 239 -10.08 -4.66 10.62
CA ASP A 239 -11.07 -5.43 11.37
C ASP A 239 -12.30 -5.75 10.51
N GLU A 240 -12.74 -4.78 9.71
CA GLU A 240 -13.85 -4.94 8.76
C GLU A 240 -13.52 -5.94 7.65
N ILE A 241 -12.39 -5.76 6.96
CA ILE A 241 -11.97 -6.66 5.86
C ILE A 241 -11.75 -8.08 6.38
N GLN A 242 -11.17 -8.23 7.57
CA GLN A 242 -11.01 -9.55 8.18
C GLN A 242 -12.37 -10.18 8.55
N ALA A 243 -13.34 -9.38 9.01
CA ALA A 243 -14.71 -9.87 9.26
C ALA A 243 -15.38 -10.33 7.97
N LEU A 244 -15.17 -9.60 6.89
CA LEU A 244 -15.62 -9.95 5.55
C LEU A 244 -14.96 -11.26 5.07
N LEU A 245 -13.63 -11.38 5.13
CA LEU A 245 -12.94 -12.61 4.75
C LEU A 245 -13.41 -13.84 5.53
N ARG A 246 -13.78 -13.67 6.81
CA ARG A 246 -14.39 -14.72 7.64
C ARG A 246 -15.81 -15.08 7.18
N SER A 247 -16.64 -14.12 6.77
CA SER A 247 -18.00 -14.40 6.27
C SER A 247 -17.96 -15.25 4.99
N PHE A 248 -16.91 -15.06 4.17
CA PHE A 248 -16.64 -15.87 2.97
C PHE A 248 -15.81 -17.15 3.23
N GLN A 249 -15.47 -17.48 4.49
CA GLN A 249 -14.70 -18.68 4.89
C GLN A 249 -13.31 -18.80 4.21
N LEU A 250 -12.64 -17.66 4.03
CA LEU A 250 -11.33 -17.56 3.37
C LEU A 250 -10.16 -17.54 4.37
N GLU A 251 -10.44 -17.24 5.65
CA GLU A 251 -9.43 -16.97 6.67
C GLU A 251 -8.50 -18.16 6.95
N ARG A 252 -8.95 -19.39 6.63
CA ARG A 252 -8.21 -20.64 6.88
C ARG A 252 -7.27 -21.05 5.74
N ILE A 253 -7.27 -20.34 4.62
CA ILE A 253 -6.41 -20.65 3.49
C ILE A 253 -4.94 -20.47 3.90
N LYS A 254 -4.11 -21.48 3.64
CA LYS A 254 -2.67 -21.45 3.88
C LYS A 254 -1.89 -21.38 2.57
N SER A 255 -0.66 -20.87 2.63
CA SER A 255 0.30 -21.06 1.56
C SER A 255 0.89 -22.48 1.62
N THR A 256 1.54 -22.89 0.55
CA THR A 256 2.28 -24.16 0.47
C THR A 256 3.57 -24.12 1.28
#